data_AF-A0A090LKU0-F1
#
_entry.id   AF-A0A090LKU0-F1
#
_cell.length_a   1.000
_cell.length_b   1.000
_cell.length_c   1.000
_cell.angle_alpha   90.00
_cell.angle_beta   90.00
_cell.angle_gamma   90.00
#
_symmetry.space_group_name_H-M   'P 1'
#
loop_
_entity.id
_entity.type
_entity.pdbx_description
1 polymer ?
#
loop_
_entity_poly.entity_id
_entity_poly.type
_entity_poly.pdbx_seq_one_letter_code
_entity_poly.pdbx_strand_id
1 'polypeptide(L)'
;MFSFDSHDDIDVNNLLHNFSCSKNILKWEDNLRNGNNQIVIRDFEEINKKLLHQTNFKDYSSEGRLSLMNFINAHINKKYTSSFLRAEMVKLIRILSRDKFNVELLYIDKIPQYLLSYASFIKYSPEEDEIEENDDQNVYLESLKCLTNSFYSSKTSQDSVTNEVAAVMLRVIRVLAFKILDQICIYTKVVKPKINVEELPSMDDSFIKKFKLDSFDFVENSELNNKKDPVNLINNLHDVIFLMLKHVFILSFHKSKQPNNYFVTEEALKEFKVIGQVFSSSVYYNSNVWPRKFDNSPWSQYFRSLFNIYNLSNAKSMEVLNKFRKPLIEICADIINYGSQYVERQEQDAINLLAAFPDHIAFIIKKVQSKPIKGSIDEIRLQKHLWNGFDMGVPFEIMKIIDNILPPVIDDEQTKNYIYNPLVELLPANLTVLIGLCRSSKEARRYCREIILPPLTSKDVQQRPDIGKGLRNKLIRLISQPELQADRLSAELLFILCKKSVPRLIKYTGLGNCAGLLANSGLLGKINEQKRDSDSEDSETEDYKSVENQVNPVTGYIEKQSKTNIFENMSEEQKEYEAIKLANALHKMMDLGIVSPAVIDEHGGTRAASSIMELVKDIKPENNNPDSDSD
;
A
#
# COMPACT_ATOMS: atom_id res chain seq x y z
N MET A 1 16.93 9.06 6.78
CA MET A 1 17.67 10.11 7.50
C MET A 1 18.42 10.90 6.45
N PHE A 2 17.79 11.93 5.88
CA PHE A 2 18.41 12.76 4.86
C PHE A 2 19.23 13.84 5.59
N SER A 3 20.55 13.91 5.34
CA SER A 3 21.33 15.06 5.78
C SER A 3 20.87 16.25 4.96
N PHE A 4 20.28 17.23 5.64
CA PHE A 4 20.13 18.57 5.10
C PHE A 4 21.51 19.21 5.21
N ASP A 5 22.26 19.21 4.11
CA ASP A 5 23.41 20.11 4.00
C ASP A 5 22.85 21.54 4.09
N SER A 6 23.18 22.23 5.18
CA SER A 6 22.83 23.63 5.43
C SER A 6 23.50 24.50 4.37
N HIS A 7 22.83 24.70 3.25
CA HIS A 7 23.15 25.75 2.30
C HIS A 7 22.81 27.08 2.98
N ASP A 8 23.81 27.94 3.13
CA ASP A 8 23.81 29.34 3.60
C ASP A 8 22.62 29.74 4.48
N ASP A 9 22.86 30.14 5.73
CA ASP A 9 21.86 30.74 6.64
C ASP A 9 21.24 32.00 6.00
N ILE A 10 20.32 31.80 5.07
CA ILE A 10 19.49 32.84 4.48
C ILE A 10 18.59 33.29 5.62
N ASP A 11 18.72 34.56 6.01
CA ASP A 11 17.80 35.18 6.94
C ASP A 11 16.44 35.39 6.27
N VAL A 12 15.67 34.30 6.21
CA VAL A 12 14.36 34.20 5.57
C VAL A 12 13.41 35.27 6.13
N ASN A 13 13.52 35.56 7.43
CA ASN A 13 12.64 36.50 8.09
C ASN A 13 12.91 37.93 7.62
N ASN A 14 14.15 38.40 7.70
CA ASN A 14 14.50 39.73 7.23
C ASN A 14 14.26 39.89 5.73
N LEU A 15 14.51 38.84 4.94
CA LEU A 15 14.24 38.83 3.51
C LEU A 15 12.76 39.07 3.20
N LEU A 16 11.86 38.32 3.85
CA LEU A 16 10.41 38.43 3.65
C LEU A 16 9.84 39.73 4.21
N HIS A 17 10.30 40.19 5.38
CA HIS A 17 9.89 41.48 5.94
C HIS A 17 10.27 42.65 5.03
N ASN A 18 11.48 42.65 4.49
CA ASN A 18 11.90 43.66 3.53
C ASN A 18 11.11 43.55 2.22
N PHE A 19 10.85 42.33 1.75
CA PHE A 19 10.08 42.11 0.53
C PHE A 19 8.65 42.65 0.64
N SER A 20 7.91 42.28 1.69
CA SER A 20 6.50 42.68 1.89
C SER A 20 6.32 44.01 2.64
N CYS A 21 7.35 44.86 2.69
CA CYS A 21 7.24 46.16 3.34
C CYS A 21 6.34 47.12 2.55
N SER A 22 5.69 48.07 3.22
CA SER A 22 4.77 49.02 2.59
C SER A 22 5.43 49.83 1.46
N LYS A 23 6.73 50.10 1.57
CA LYS A 23 7.50 50.80 0.52
C LYS A 23 7.55 50.00 -0.79
N ASN A 24 7.77 48.69 -0.71
CA ASN A 24 7.83 47.83 -1.89
C ASN A 24 6.44 47.61 -2.49
N ILE A 25 5.42 47.43 -1.65
CA ILE A 25 4.04 47.28 -2.13
C ILE A 25 3.60 48.51 -2.91
N LEU A 26 3.79 49.72 -2.37
CA LEU A 26 3.49 50.97 -3.08
C LEU A 26 4.28 51.09 -4.39
N LYS A 27 5.58 50.74 -4.37
CA LYS A 27 6.41 50.69 -5.58
C LYS A 27 5.80 49.75 -6.63
N TRP A 28 5.35 48.57 -6.26
CA TRP A 28 4.75 47.62 -7.19
C TRP A 28 3.41 48.11 -7.72
N GLU A 29 2.54 48.65 -6.87
CA GLU A 29 1.26 49.24 -7.29
C GLU A 29 1.45 50.34 -8.33
N ASP A 30 2.39 51.26 -8.09
CA ASP A 30 2.71 52.35 -9.02
C ASP A 30 3.26 51.80 -10.36
N ASN A 31 4.10 50.77 -10.31
CA ASN A 31 4.64 50.16 -11.53
C ASN A 31 3.56 49.44 -12.34
N LEU A 32 2.67 48.69 -11.69
CA LEU A 32 1.56 48.00 -12.35
C LEU A 32 0.56 48.99 -12.97
N ARG A 33 0.23 50.08 -12.27
CA ARG A 33 -0.63 51.16 -12.81
C ARG A 33 -0.04 51.82 -14.05
N ASN A 34 1.28 51.92 -14.11
CA ASN A 34 2.02 52.47 -15.26
C ASN A 34 2.35 51.41 -16.34
N GLY A 35 1.85 50.17 -16.21
CA GLY A 35 2.08 49.08 -17.17
C GLY A 35 3.48 48.45 -17.12
N ASN A 36 4.32 48.82 -16.14
CA ASN A 36 5.69 48.34 -16.01
C ASN A 36 5.78 47.05 -15.19
N ASN A 37 5.35 45.93 -15.78
CA ASN A 37 5.40 44.62 -15.13
C ASN A 37 6.83 44.14 -14.84
N GLN A 38 7.83 44.56 -15.62
CA GLN A 38 9.19 44.00 -15.57
C GLN A 38 9.87 44.18 -14.22
N ILE A 39 9.64 45.30 -13.54
CA ILE A 39 10.24 45.55 -12.22
C ILE A 39 9.65 44.61 -11.17
N VAL A 40 8.33 44.46 -11.18
CA VAL A 40 7.62 43.58 -10.24
C VAL A 40 8.00 42.12 -10.49
N ILE A 41 8.08 41.73 -11.77
CA ILE A 41 8.55 40.39 -12.17
C ILE A 41 9.93 40.10 -11.57
N ARG A 42 10.92 40.98 -11.80
CA ARG A 42 12.28 40.75 -11.30
C ARG A 42 12.33 40.62 -9.78
N ASP A 43 11.59 41.48 -9.07
CA ASP A 43 11.53 41.44 -7.61
C ASP A 43 10.96 40.07 -7.13
N PHE A 44 9.89 39.56 -7.78
CA PHE A 44 9.29 38.26 -7.47
C PHE A 44 10.17 37.06 -7.89
N GLU A 45 10.85 37.13 -9.03
CA GLU A 45 11.80 36.09 -9.46
C GLU A 45 12.97 35.97 -8.48
N GLU A 46 13.53 37.11 -8.05
CA GLU A 46 14.67 37.16 -7.15
C GLU A 46 14.31 36.56 -5.78
N ILE A 47 13.15 36.92 -5.22
CA ILE A 47 12.69 36.36 -3.94
C ILE A 47 12.43 34.86 -4.07
N ASN A 48 11.78 34.42 -5.15
CA ASN A 48 11.48 33.02 -5.38
C ASN A 48 12.76 32.20 -5.52
N LYS A 49 13.79 32.73 -6.18
CA LYS A 49 15.10 32.07 -6.31
C LYS A 49 15.78 31.89 -4.95
N LYS A 50 15.76 32.92 -4.09
CA LYS A 50 16.37 32.86 -2.75
C LYS A 50 15.63 31.89 -1.82
N LEU A 51 14.30 31.80 -1.95
CA LEU A 51 13.48 30.96 -1.08
C LEU A 51 13.21 29.55 -1.63
N LEU A 52 13.70 29.22 -2.83
CA LEU A 52 13.31 28.00 -3.56
C LEU A 52 13.54 26.71 -2.78
N HIS A 53 14.59 26.64 -1.96
CA HIS A 53 14.95 25.46 -1.16
C HIS A 53 14.52 25.56 0.31
N GLN A 54 13.94 26.70 0.71
CA GLN A 54 13.51 26.94 2.09
C GLN A 54 12.16 26.24 2.37
N THR A 55 12.01 25.75 3.60
CA THR A 55 10.81 25.01 4.06
C THR A 55 10.25 25.51 5.40
N ASN A 56 10.95 26.42 6.08
CA ASN A 56 10.52 26.99 7.36
C ASN A 56 10.28 28.49 7.20
N PHE A 57 9.07 28.95 7.53
CA PHE A 57 8.64 30.33 7.40
C PHE A 57 7.92 30.81 8.67
N LYS A 58 8.13 30.15 9.81
CA LYS A 58 7.42 30.42 11.07
C LYS A 58 7.63 31.86 11.56
N ASP A 59 8.82 32.40 11.32
CA ASP A 59 9.18 33.74 11.78
C ASP A 59 8.60 34.85 10.91
N TYR A 60 8.10 34.53 9.70
CA TYR A 60 7.45 35.52 8.85
C TYR A 60 6.10 35.96 9.43
N SER A 61 6.04 37.21 9.86
CA SER A 61 4.91 37.75 10.62
C SER A 61 3.56 37.65 9.89
N SER A 62 2.49 37.48 10.66
CA SER A 62 1.11 37.46 10.14
C SER A 62 0.75 38.75 9.39
N GLU A 63 1.23 39.90 9.87
CA GLU A 63 1.02 41.21 9.22
C GLU A 63 1.72 41.26 7.86
N GLY A 64 2.97 40.80 7.77
CA GLY A 64 3.70 40.72 6.51
C GLY A 64 2.99 39.82 5.50
N ARG A 65 2.54 38.64 5.95
CA ARG A 65 1.76 37.69 5.14
C ARG A 65 0.49 38.34 4.58
N LEU A 66 -0.31 38.98 5.45
CA LEU A 66 -1.54 39.65 5.05
C LEU A 66 -1.27 40.79 4.06
N SER A 67 -0.27 41.62 4.32
CA SER A 67 0.12 42.72 3.44
C SER A 67 0.49 42.23 2.03
N LEU A 68 1.32 41.19 1.94
CA LEU A 68 1.69 40.55 0.68
C LEU A 68 0.48 39.94 -0.03
N MET A 69 -0.35 39.20 0.69
CA MET A 69 -1.49 38.49 0.10
C MET A 69 -2.60 39.43 -0.34
N ASN A 70 -2.82 40.55 0.35
CA ASN A 70 -3.75 41.60 -0.07
C ASN A 70 -3.30 42.22 -1.42
N PHE A 71 -2.00 42.51 -1.56
CA PHE A 71 -1.45 42.97 -2.83
C PHE A 71 -1.66 41.93 -3.94
N ILE A 72 -1.30 40.67 -3.70
CA ILE A 72 -1.48 39.60 -4.71
C ILE A 72 -2.95 39.46 -5.07
N ASN A 73 -3.87 39.43 -4.10
CA ASN A 73 -5.29 39.25 -4.33
C ASN A 73 -5.90 40.40 -5.18
N ALA A 74 -5.42 41.63 -4.99
CA ALA A 74 -5.87 42.80 -5.74
C ALA A 74 -5.41 42.81 -7.22
N HIS A 75 -4.25 42.21 -7.51
CA HIS A 75 -3.57 42.38 -8.80
C HIS A 75 -3.44 41.10 -9.64
N ILE A 76 -3.42 39.91 -9.04
CA ILE A 76 -3.07 38.66 -9.75
C ILE A 76 -3.99 38.37 -10.94
N ASN A 77 -5.28 38.66 -10.84
CA ASN A 77 -6.27 38.34 -11.87
C ASN A 77 -6.58 39.53 -12.82
N LYS A 78 -5.80 40.62 -12.78
CA LYS A 78 -6.06 41.82 -13.60
C LYS A 78 -5.44 41.70 -14.99
N LYS A 79 -6.06 42.32 -16.00
CA LYS A 79 -5.64 42.30 -17.41
C LYS A 79 -4.23 42.81 -17.64
N TYR A 80 -3.82 43.83 -16.88
CA TYR A 80 -2.49 44.43 -17.01
C TYR A 80 -1.39 43.56 -16.39
N THR A 81 -1.73 42.55 -15.59
CA THR A 81 -0.76 41.64 -14.96
C THR A 81 -0.36 40.58 -15.96
N SER A 82 0.89 40.56 -16.41
CA SER A 82 1.32 39.55 -17.39
C SER A 82 1.23 38.10 -16.86
N SER A 83 1.05 37.11 -17.73
CA SER A 83 1.05 35.68 -17.36
C SER A 83 2.29 35.28 -16.55
N PHE A 84 3.45 35.80 -16.93
CA PHE A 84 4.71 35.53 -16.24
C PHE A 84 4.70 36.03 -14.80
N LEU A 85 4.20 37.25 -14.56
CA LEU A 85 4.06 37.79 -13.21
C LEU A 85 3.06 36.97 -12.39
N ARG A 86 1.93 36.54 -13.00
CA ARG A 86 0.97 35.65 -12.33
C ARG A 86 1.65 34.35 -11.87
N ALA A 87 2.45 33.73 -12.75
CA ALA A 87 3.17 32.50 -12.42
C ALA A 87 4.15 32.69 -11.24
N GLU A 88 4.91 33.79 -11.21
CA GLU A 88 5.84 34.07 -10.12
C GLU A 88 5.12 34.42 -8.79
N MET A 89 3.96 35.09 -8.85
CA MET A 89 3.10 35.28 -7.67
C MET A 89 2.59 33.93 -7.12
N VAL A 90 2.08 33.04 -7.97
CA VAL A 90 1.61 31.70 -7.57
C VAL A 90 2.76 30.85 -7.02
N LYS A 91 3.94 30.93 -7.61
CA LYS A 91 5.15 30.24 -7.15
C LYS A 91 5.58 30.70 -5.76
N LEU A 92 5.47 32.00 -5.45
CA LEU A 92 5.73 32.51 -4.11
C LEU A 92 4.73 31.95 -3.10
N ILE A 93 3.43 31.94 -3.41
CA ILE A 93 2.40 31.30 -2.57
C ILE A 93 2.74 29.81 -2.34
N ARG A 94 3.15 29.09 -3.39
CA ARG A 94 3.56 27.69 -3.30
C ARG A 94 4.78 27.49 -2.39
N ILE A 95 5.77 28.37 -2.44
CA ILE A 95 6.97 28.29 -1.59
C ILE A 95 6.57 28.52 -0.13
N LEU A 96 5.82 29.59 0.15
CA LEU A 96 5.41 29.95 1.51
C LEU A 96 4.47 28.91 2.15
N SER A 97 3.65 28.23 1.34
CA SER A 97 2.71 27.18 1.79
C SER A 97 3.35 25.83 2.15
N ARG A 98 4.68 25.69 2.03
CA ARG A 98 5.40 24.50 2.52
C ARG A 98 5.40 24.41 4.04
N ASP A 99 5.30 25.55 4.71
CA ASP A 99 5.14 25.65 6.15
C ASP A 99 3.66 25.77 6.52
N LYS A 100 3.24 24.99 7.52
CA LYS A 100 1.86 24.97 8.02
C LYS A 100 1.56 26.17 8.93
N PHE A 101 2.57 26.87 9.44
CA PHE A 101 2.36 28.01 10.33
C PHE A 101 1.65 29.17 9.61
N ASN A 102 0.50 29.57 10.13
CA ASN A 102 -0.36 30.63 9.57
C ASN A 102 -0.63 30.48 8.06
N VAL A 103 -0.72 29.24 7.58
CA VAL A 103 -0.88 28.95 6.15
C VAL A 103 -2.23 29.41 5.58
N GLU A 104 -3.28 29.50 6.41
CA GLU A 104 -4.59 30.03 5.99
C GLU A 104 -4.50 31.49 5.50
N LEU A 105 -3.55 32.27 6.03
CA LEU A 105 -3.36 33.66 5.59
C LEU A 105 -2.89 33.76 4.13
N LEU A 106 -2.36 32.67 3.55
CA LEU A 106 -1.94 32.61 2.14
C LEU A 106 -3.10 32.32 1.19
N TYR A 107 -4.27 31.92 1.70
CA TYR A 107 -5.40 31.46 0.91
C TYR A 107 -6.68 32.25 1.24
N ILE A 108 -6.51 33.52 1.58
CA ILE A 108 -7.61 34.46 1.84
C ILE A 108 -8.39 34.80 0.57
N ASP A 109 -9.62 35.28 0.77
CA ASP A 109 -10.48 35.83 -0.27
C ASP A 109 -10.64 34.91 -1.50
N LYS A 110 -10.27 35.40 -2.70
CA LYS A 110 -10.47 34.75 -3.99
C LYS A 110 -9.27 33.91 -4.45
N ILE A 111 -8.19 33.84 -3.66
CA ILE A 111 -6.96 33.13 -4.05
C ILE A 111 -7.22 31.65 -4.40
N PRO A 112 -7.97 30.86 -3.61
CA PRO A 112 -8.29 29.48 -3.99
C PRO A 112 -9.03 29.38 -5.33
N GLN A 113 -9.99 30.28 -5.59
CA GLN A 113 -10.78 30.32 -6.82
C GLN A 113 -9.92 30.67 -8.03
N TYR A 114 -8.96 31.60 -7.88
CA TYR A 114 -7.98 31.89 -8.93
C TYR A 114 -7.11 30.68 -9.25
N LEU A 115 -6.58 29.99 -8.24
CA LEU A 115 -5.77 28.78 -8.45
C LEU A 115 -6.57 27.67 -9.17
N LEU A 116 -7.84 27.46 -8.79
CA LEU A 116 -8.73 26.52 -9.47
C LEU A 116 -9.05 26.93 -10.92
N SER A 117 -9.22 28.22 -11.18
CA SER A 117 -9.44 28.78 -12.52
C SER A 117 -8.21 28.59 -13.41
N TYR A 118 -7.02 28.93 -12.91
CA TYR A 118 -5.75 28.76 -13.61
C TYR A 118 -5.44 27.29 -13.91
N ALA A 119 -5.85 26.37 -13.02
CA ALA A 119 -5.79 24.93 -13.26
C ALA A 119 -6.93 24.39 -14.16
N SER A 120 -7.81 25.27 -14.66
CA SER A 120 -8.97 24.95 -15.52
C SER A 120 -10.00 24.00 -14.88
N PHE A 121 -10.12 24.03 -13.55
CA PHE A 121 -11.15 23.29 -12.83
C PHE A 121 -12.47 24.05 -12.70
N ILE A 122 -12.44 25.37 -12.82
CA ILE A 122 -13.62 26.24 -12.82
C ILE A 122 -13.56 27.14 -14.06
N LYS A 123 -14.71 27.37 -14.69
CA LYS A 123 -14.87 28.47 -15.64
C LYS A 123 -15.12 29.73 -14.84
N TYR A 124 -14.10 30.57 -14.67
CA TYR A 124 -14.28 31.86 -14.02
C TYR A 124 -14.95 32.81 -15.03
N SER A 125 -16.18 33.26 -14.72
CA SER A 125 -16.90 34.22 -15.55
C SER A 125 -16.41 35.63 -15.24
N PRO A 126 -15.90 36.41 -16.23
CA PRO A 126 -15.29 37.72 -16.05
C PRO A 126 -16.32 38.85 -15.91
N GLU A 127 -17.42 38.65 -15.19
CA GLU A 127 -18.42 39.73 -15.06
C GLU A 127 -18.01 40.83 -14.07
N GLU A 128 -16.85 40.73 -13.40
CA GLU A 128 -16.34 41.79 -12.50
C GLU A 128 -14.84 42.10 -12.63
N ASP A 129 -14.05 41.27 -13.31
CA ASP A 129 -12.61 41.46 -13.46
C ASP A 129 -12.23 41.44 -14.95
N GLU A 130 -11.58 42.51 -15.41
CA GLU A 130 -10.98 42.58 -16.74
C GLU A 130 -9.88 41.51 -16.83
N ILE A 131 -10.20 40.32 -17.36
CA ILE A 131 -9.26 39.19 -17.45
C ILE A 131 -8.65 39.12 -18.86
N GLU A 132 -7.37 38.75 -18.91
CA GLU A 132 -6.70 38.34 -20.14
C GLU A 132 -6.89 36.81 -20.29
N GLU A 133 -7.55 36.34 -21.35
CA GLU A 133 -7.80 34.90 -21.59
C GLU A 133 -6.53 34.07 -21.89
N ASN A 134 -5.36 34.72 -21.88
CA ASN A 134 -4.12 34.25 -22.48
C ASN A 134 -3.10 33.72 -21.46
N ASP A 135 -3.57 33.12 -20.36
CA ASP A 135 -2.68 32.44 -19.42
C ASP A 135 -1.97 31.25 -20.08
N ASP A 136 -0.66 31.19 -19.87
CA ASP A 136 0.22 30.23 -20.51
C ASP A 136 0.42 28.95 -19.65
N GLN A 137 1.20 28.03 -20.20
CA GLN A 137 1.56 26.76 -19.57
C GLN A 137 2.19 26.94 -18.17
N ASN A 138 2.94 28.02 -17.92
CA ASN A 138 3.64 28.21 -16.65
C ASN A 138 2.65 28.50 -15.52
N VAL A 139 1.68 29.38 -15.77
CA VAL A 139 0.60 29.68 -14.81
C VAL A 139 -0.16 28.41 -14.45
N TYR A 140 -0.51 27.60 -15.46
CA TYR A 140 -1.20 26.32 -15.26
C TYR A 140 -0.39 25.34 -14.38
N LEU A 141 0.88 25.10 -14.72
CA LEU A 141 1.72 24.14 -14.01
C LEU A 141 2.05 24.61 -12.58
N GLU A 142 2.38 25.89 -12.36
CA GLU A 142 2.62 26.40 -11.02
C GLU A 142 1.34 26.40 -10.17
N SER A 143 0.16 26.64 -10.77
CA SER A 143 -1.12 26.54 -10.07
C SER A 143 -1.41 25.11 -9.62
N LEU A 144 -1.22 24.10 -10.46
CA LEU A 144 -1.37 22.70 -10.04
C LEU A 144 -0.41 22.34 -8.90
N LYS A 145 0.84 22.81 -8.95
CA LYS A 145 1.81 22.55 -7.87
C LYS A 145 1.39 23.26 -6.58
N CYS A 146 0.92 24.51 -6.68
CA CYS A 146 0.44 25.31 -5.54
C CYS A 146 -0.82 24.68 -4.90
N LEU A 147 -1.78 24.22 -5.71
CA LEU A 147 -2.98 23.53 -5.24
C LEU A 147 -2.67 22.29 -4.41
N THR A 148 -1.56 21.60 -4.70
CA THR A 148 -1.13 20.44 -3.90
C THR A 148 -0.84 20.81 -2.45
N ASN A 149 -0.07 21.88 -2.24
CA ASN A 149 0.22 22.38 -0.89
C ASN A 149 -1.06 22.93 -0.26
N SER A 150 -1.81 23.72 -1.03
CA SER A 150 -3.05 24.36 -0.62
C SER A 150 -4.08 23.36 -0.08
N PHE A 151 -4.39 22.30 -0.84
CA PHE A 151 -5.33 21.27 -0.41
C PHE A 151 -4.82 20.45 0.78
N TYR A 152 -3.49 20.30 0.92
CA TYR A 152 -2.92 19.55 2.04
C TYR A 152 -3.00 20.30 3.37
N SER A 153 -2.84 21.62 3.35
CA SER A 153 -2.65 22.40 4.58
C SER A 153 -3.71 23.45 4.88
N SER A 154 -4.54 23.87 3.90
CA SER A 154 -5.56 24.91 4.10
C SER A 154 -6.98 24.35 4.00
N LYS A 155 -7.75 24.57 5.06
CA LYS A 155 -9.17 24.25 5.13
C LYS A 155 -9.98 25.12 4.17
N THR A 156 -9.64 26.40 4.05
CA THR A 156 -10.27 27.33 3.11
C THR A 156 -10.15 26.83 1.67
N SER A 157 -8.96 26.36 1.29
CA SER A 157 -8.72 25.77 -0.02
C SER A 157 -9.47 24.46 -0.23
N GLN A 158 -9.47 23.56 0.76
CA GLN A 158 -10.26 22.32 0.69
C GLN A 158 -11.76 22.60 0.52
N ASP A 159 -12.29 23.63 1.19
CA ASP A 159 -13.72 23.99 1.12
C ASP A 159 -14.08 24.68 -0.19
N SER A 160 -13.13 25.33 -0.87
CA SER A 160 -13.32 25.87 -2.23
C SER A 160 -13.59 24.79 -3.30
N VAL A 161 -13.21 23.53 -3.03
CA VAL A 161 -13.48 22.41 -3.93
C VAL A 161 -14.92 21.91 -3.73
N THR A 162 -15.80 22.33 -4.62
CA THR A 162 -17.19 21.85 -4.70
C THR A 162 -17.28 20.51 -5.43
N ASN A 163 -18.48 19.92 -5.47
CA ASN A 163 -18.73 18.68 -6.20
C ASN A 163 -18.55 18.86 -7.71
N GLU A 164 -18.90 20.03 -8.25
CA GLU A 164 -18.70 20.39 -9.65
C GLU A 164 -17.21 20.45 -9.98
N VAL A 165 -16.40 21.04 -9.09
CA VAL A 165 -14.94 21.08 -9.23
C VAL A 165 -14.35 19.68 -9.25
N ALA A 166 -14.75 18.83 -8.30
CA ALA A 166 -14.30 17.43 -8.25
C ALA A 166 -14.69 16.65 -9.52
N ALA A 167 -15.88 16.91 -10.07
CA ALA A 167 -16.32 16.34 -11.34
C ALA A 167 -15.43 16.76 -12.52
N VAL A 168 -15.09 18.05 -12.61
CA VAL A 168 -14.18 18.55 -13.64
C VAL A 168 -12.79 17.95 -13.48
N MET A 169 -12.25 17.88 -12.25
CA MET A 169 -10.94 17.25 -11.98
C MET A 169 -10.87 15.82 -12.53
N LEU A 170 -11.85 14.95 -12.21
CA LEU A 170 -11.86 13.57 -12.70
C LEU A 170 -11.99 13.49 -14.23
N ARG A 171 -12.82 14.34 -14.84
CA ARG A 171 -12.96 14.39 -16.31
C ARG A 171 -11.65 14.78 -17.00
N VAL A 172 -10.96 15.80 -16.49
CA VAL A 172 -9.66 16.23 -17.03
C VAL A 172 -8.62 15.12 -16.87
N ILE A 173 -8.57 14.44 -15.72
CA ILE A 173 -7.71 13.27 -15.49
C ILE A 173 -8.00 12.16 -16.52
N ARG A 174 -9.28 11.85 -16.78
CA ARG A 174 -9.66 10.85 -17.80
C ARG A 174 -9.16 11.25 -19.19
N VAL A 175 -9.35 12.51 -19.59
CA VAL A 175 -8.89 13.01 -20.89
C VAL A 175 -7.36 12.88 -21.03
N LEU A 176 -6.60 13.27 -20.00
CA LEU A 176 -5.15 13.11 -19.99
C LEU A 176 -4.72 11.64 -20.01
N ALA A 177 -5.40 10.75 -19.28
CA ALA A 177 -5.11 9.32 -19.30
C ALA A 177 -5.26 8.74 -20.71
N PHE A 178 -6.34 9.07 -21.41
CA PHE A 178 -6.54 8.66 -22.80
C PHE A 178 -5.48 9.26 -23.74
N LYS A 179 -5.12 10.53 -23.56
CA LYS A 179 -4.07 11.17 -24.37
C LYS A 179 -2.72 10.45 -24.19
N ILE A 180 -2.35 10.10 -22.96
CA ILE A 180 -1.14 9.31 -22.66
C ILE A 180 -1.22 7.97 -23.37
N LEU A 181 -2.32 7.24 -23.23
CA LEU A 181 -2.52 5.95 -23.90
C LEU A 181 -2.39 6.07 -25.42
N ASP A 182 -2.97 7.12 -26.02
CA ASP A 182 -2.86 7.38 -27.46
C ASP A 182 -1.41 7.62 -27.88
N GLN A 183 -0.64 8.42 -27.14
CA GLN A 183 0.77 8.65 -27.43
C GLN A 183 1.60 7.37 -27.29
N ILE A 184 1.33 6.53 -26.28
CA ILE A 184 1.97 5.23 -26.12
C ILE A 184 1.65 4.33 -27.33
N CYS A 185 0.39 4.25 -27.75
CA CYS A 185 0.00 3.43 -28.90
C CYS A 185 0.68 3.90 -30.20
N ILE A 186 0.74 5.22 -30.42
CA ILE A 186 1.42 5.82 -31.58
C ILE A 186 2.91 5.47 -31.57
N TYR A 187 3.58 5.65 -30.43
CA TYR A 187 5.02 5.40 -30.30
C TYR A 187 5.37 3.91 -30.45
N THR A 188 4.59 3.03 -29.82
CA THR A 188 4.83 1.57 -29.80
C THR A 188 4.25 0.85 -31.01
N LYS A 189 3.45 1.53 -31.84
CA LYS A 189 2.70 0.96 -32.98
C LYS A 189 1.77 -0.19 -32.58
N VAL A 190 1.25 -0.17 -31.36
CA VAL A 190 0.28 -1.15 -30.84
C VAL A 190 -1.14 -0.62 -31.05
N VAL A 191 -2.07 -1.51 -31.35
CA VAL A 191 -3.49 -1.16 -31.51
C VAL A 191 -4.07 -0.71 -30.16
N LYS A 192 -4.74 0.44 -30.16
CA LYS A 192 -5.40 0.98 -28.97
C LYS A 192 -6.42 0.00 -28.41
N PRO A 193 -6.38 -0.32 -27.10
CA PRO A 193 -7.38 -1.18 -26.48
C PRO A 193 -8.77 -0.52 -26.52
N LYS A 194 -9.81 -1.33 -26.67
CA LYS A 194 -11.20 -0.84 -26.69
C LYS A 194 -11.68 -0.64 -25.25
N ILE A 195 -11.84 0.61 -24.84
CA ILE A 195 -12.33 1.00 -23.51
C ILE A 195 -13.68 1.68 -23.68
N ASN A 196 -14.72 1.18 -22.99
CA ASN A 196 -16.08 1.72 -23.10
C ASN A 196 -16.20 3.03 -22.29
N VAL A 197 -16.66 4.09 -22.96
CA VAL A 197 -16.89 5.43 -22.38
C VAL A 197 -18.30 5.96 -22.64
N GLU A 198 -19.22 5.13 -23.16
CA GLU A 198 -20.54 5.54 -23.67
C GLU A 198 -21.43 6.21 -22.61
N GLU A 199 -21.26 5.84 -21.33
CA GLU A 199 -22.05 6.39 -20.22
C GLU A 199 -21.44 7.66 -19.59
N LEU A 200 -20.33 8.17 -20.13
CA LEU A 200 -19.62 9.31 -19.55
C LEU A 200 -19.84 10.61 -20.35
N PRO A 201 -19.78 11.78 -19.68
CA PRO A 201 -19.84 13.08 -20.36
C PRO A 201 -18.78 13.22 -21.46
N SER A 202 -19.11 14.02 -22.47
CA SER A 202 -18.23 14.33 -23.60
C SER A 202 -16.86 14.85 -23.13
N MET A 203 -15.82 14.44 -23.86
CA MET A 203 -14.44 14.85 -23.62
C MET A 203 -14.17 16.22 -24.26
N ASP A 204 -13.99 17.25 -23.44
CA ASP A 204 -13.42 18.54 -23.89
C ASP A 204 -11.90 18.47 -23.73
N ASP A 205 -11.18 18.44 -24.86
CA ASP A 205 -9.72 18.40 -24.91
C ASP A 205 -9.11 19.76 -25.28
N SER A 206 -9.92 20.82 -25.34
CA SER A 206 -9.47 22.17 -25.72
C SER A 206 -8.36 22.71 -24.81
N PHE A 207 -8.40 22.35 -23.52
CA PHE A 207 -7.40 22.75 -22.54
C PHE A 207 -6.00 22.18 -22.86
N ILE A 208 -5.91 20.99 -23.48
CA ILE A 208 -4.61 20.40 -23.87
C ILE A 208 -3.88 21.34 -24.83
N LYS A 209 -4.60 21.81 -25.86
CA LYS A 209 -4.06 22.75 -26.85
C LYS A 209 -3.81 24.12 -26.22
N LYS A 210 -4.75 24.61 -25.39
CA LYS A 210 -4.63 25.91 -24.71
C LYS A 210 -3.30 26.03 -23.96
N PHE A 211 -2.95 25.02 -23.16
CA PHE A 211 -1.72 25.03 -22.36
C PHE A 211 -0.55 24.31 -23.02
N LYS A 212 -0.63 24.03 -24.34
CA LYS A 212 0.42 23.38 -25.12
C LYS A 212 0.91 22.07 -24.49
N LEU A 213 0.03 21.33 -23.82
CA LEU A 213 0.38 20.09 -23.12
C LEU A 213 0.76 18.97 -24.10
N ASP A 214 0.40 19.11 -25.38
CA ASP A 214 0.73 18.19 -26.47
C ASP A 214 1.92 18.65 -27.34
N SER A 215 2.61 19.72 -26.94
CA SER A 215 3.80 20.23 -27.65
C SER A 215 5.10 19.58 -27.17
N PHE A 216 6.08 19.42 -28.07
CA PHE A 216 7.42 18.90 -27.72
C PHE A 216 8.27 19.89 -26.90
N ASP A 217 7.84 21.16 -26.81
CA ASP A 217 8.51 22.22 -26.04
C ASP A 217 8.07 22.22 -24.56
N PHE A 218 7.44 21.13 -24.11
CA PHE A 218 6.96 20.96 -22.75
C PHE A 218 8.15 20.84 -21.78
N VAL A 219 8.41 21.97 -21.09
CA VAL A 219 9.37 22.22 -19.99
C VAL A 219 10.84 22.39 -20.40
N GLU A 220 11.31 23.63 -20.28
CA GLU A 220 12.69 24.01 -19.96
C GLU A 220 13.02 23.52 -18.53
N ASN A 221 13.86 22.49 -18.40
CA ASN A 221 14.81 22.27 -17.28
C ASN A 221 15.41 20.85 -17.31
N SER A 222 15.98 20.45 -18.44
CA SER A 222 17.09 19.49 -18.39
C SER A 222 18.07 19.81 -19.50
N GLU A 223 19.34 20.01 -19.15
CA GLU A 223 20.45 20.13 -20.09
C GLU A 223 20.76 18.80 -20.82
N LEU A 224 19.78 17.91 -20.99
CA LEU A 224 19.96 16.66 -21.74
C LEU A 224 18.99 16.57 -22.92
N ASN A 225 19.58 16.82 -24.09
CA ASN A 225 19.19 16.37 -25.42
C ASN A 225 18.02 17.09 -26.12
N ASN A 226 18.43 17.99 -27.02
CA ASN A 226 17.69 18.56 -28.16
C ASN A 226 17.19 17.50 -29.18
N LYS A 227 16.42 16.50 -28.76
CA LYS A 227 15.67 15.63 -29.68
C LYS A 227 14.21 15.61 -29.26
N LYS A 228 13.32 15.90 -30.23
CA LYS A 228 11.88 15.68 -30.12
C LYS A 228 11.61 14.20 -29.90
N ASP A 229 11.64 13.77 -28.63
CA ASP A 229 11.39 12.39 -28.23
C ASP A 229 9.92 12.26 -27.80
N PRO A 230 9.09 11.45 -28.48
CA PRO A 230 7.73 11.15 -28.05
C PRO A 230 7.63 10.66 -26.60
N VAL A 231 8.69 10.03 -26.07
CA VAL A 231 8.76 9.57 -24.68
C VAL A 231 8.77 10.76 -23.70
N ASN A 232 9.43 11.87 -24.03
CA ASN A 232 9.43 13.06 -23.18
C ASN A 232 8.02 13.65 -23.04
N LEU A 233 7.26 13.72 -24.14
CA LEU A 233 5.87 14.17 -24.10
C LEU A 233 5.00 13.25 -23.22
N ILE A 234 5.20 11.93 -23.32
CA ILE A 234 4.49 10.96 -22.48
C ILE A 234 4.82 11.16 -21.00
N ASN A 235 6.10 11.31 -20.64
CA ASN A 235 6.54 11.55 -19.26
C ASN A 235 5.98 12.86 -18.68
N ASN A 236 5.96 13.91 -19.50
CA ASN A 236 5.43 15.22 -19.15
C ASN A 236 3.93 15.19 -18.82
N LEU A 237 3.12 14.55 -19.67
CA LEU A 237 1.70 14.33 -19.41
C LEU A 237 1.49 13.45 -18.16
N HIS A 238 2.38 12.48 -17.96
CA HIS A 238 2.38 11.58 -16.81
C HIS A 238 2.65 12.31 -15.48
N ASP A 239 3.53 13.31 -15.46
CA ASP A 239 3.78 14.14 -14.29
C ASP A 239 2.59 15.05 -13.95
N VAL A 240 1.91 15.59 -14.97
CA VAL A 240 0.69 16.39 -14.78
C VAL A 240 -0.43 15.53 -14.18
N ILE A 241 -0.70 14.36 -14.76
CA ILE A 241 -1.75 13.48 -14.23
C ILE A 241 -1.41 12.94 -12.84
N PHE A 242 -0.12 12.70 -12.53
CA PHE A 242 0.32 12.35 -11.18
C PHE A 242 -0.03 13.45 -10.18
N LEU A 243 0.24 14.71 -10.52
CA LEU A 243 -0.06 15.86 -9.67
C LEU A 243 -1.56 16.03 -9.44
N MET A 244 -2.37 15.87 -10.48
CA MET A 244 -3.83 15.94 -10.39
C MET A 244 -4.41 14.79 -9.55
N LEU A 245 -3.92 13.56 -9.73
CA LEU A 245 -4.34 12.43 -8.90
C LEU A 245 -3.89 12.60 -7.45
N LYS A 246 -2.77 13.29 -7.20
CA LYS A 246 -2.36 13.68 -5.84
C LYS A 246 -3.36 14.68 -5.22
N HIS A 247 -3.94 15.60 -6.01
CA HIS A 247 -5.05 16.44 -5.52
C HIS A 247 -6.25 15.59 -5.12
N VAL A 248 -6.67 14.65 -5.98
CA VAL A 248 -7.77 13.72 -5.70
C VAL A 248 -7.49 12.90 -4.44
N PHE A 249 -6.25 12.41 -4.25
CA PHE A 249 -5.86 11.67 -3.06
C PHE A 249 -6.01 12.51 -1.79
N ILE A 250 -5.45 13.72 -1.77
CA ILE A 250 -5.55 14.61 -0.61
C ILE A 250 -7.02 14.93 -0.32
N LEU A 251 -7.78 15.32 -1.34
CA LEU A 251 -9.18 15.68 -1.20
C LEU A 251 -10.04 14.49 -0.78
N SER A 252 -9.75 13.29 -1.27
CA SER A 252 -10.47 12.07 -0.87
C SER A 252 -10.34 11.81 0.63
N PHE A 253 -9.20 12.11 1.26
CA PHE A 253 -9.05 11.95 2.71
C PHE A 253 -9.96 12.92 3.48
N HIS A 254 -10.00 14.19 3.06
CA HIS A 254 -10.75 15.24 3.76
C HIS A 254 -12.26 15.20 3.46
N LYS A 255 -12.65 14.90 2.22
CA LYS A 255 -14.03 14.95 1.73
C LYS A 255 -14.79 13.63 1.91
N SER A 256 -14.14 12.46 1.94
CA SER A 256 -14.86 11.16 2.02
C SER A 256 -15.71 10.98 3.26
N LYS A 257 -15.41 11.70 4.34
CA LYS A 257 -16.23 11.70 5.56
C LYS A 257 -17.46 12.63 5.48
N GLN A 258 -17.51 13.52 4.50
CA GLN A 258 -18.57 14.52 4.36
C GLN A 258 -19.79 13.93 3.64
N PRO A 259 -21.01 14.35 4.01
CA PRO A 259 -22.22 13.98 3.26
C PRO A 259 -22.18 14.56 1.84
N ASN A 260 -22.81 13.87 0.89
CA ASN A 260 -22.93 14.31 -0.51
C ASN A 260 -21.59 14.56 -1.24
N ASN A 261 -20.52 13.85 -0.84
CA ASN A 261 -19.22 13.95 -1.52
C ASN A 261 -19.29 13.37 -2.96
N TYR A 262 -18.93 14.18 -3.95
CA TYR A 262 -18.90 13.75 -5.36
C TYR A 262 -18.05 12.51 -5.60
N PHE A 263 -16.93 12.31 -4.90
CA PHE A 263 -16.08 11.12 -5.12
C PHE A 263 -16.77 9.77 -4.82
N VAL A 264 -17.96 9.80 -4.21
CA VAL A 264 -18.74 8.63 -3.82
C VAL A 264 -20.04 8.48 -4.64
N THR A 265 -20.19 9.26 -5.71
CA THR A 265 -21.34 9.18 -6.63
C THR A 265 -21.13 8.11 -7.69
N GLU A 266 -22.21 7.66 -8.32
CA GLU A 266 -22.15 6.70 -9.41
C GLU A 266 -21.36 7.25 -10.61
N GLU A 267 -21.51 8.54 -10.90
CA GLU A 267 -20.80 9.24 -11.96
C GLU A 267 -19.29 9.27 -11.71
N ALA A 268 -18.87 9.61 -10.49
CA ALA A 268 -17.45 9.62 -10.14
C ALA A 268 -16.83 8.22 -10.21
N LEU A 269 -17.54 7.19 -9.76
CA LEU A 269 -17.07 5.82 -9.82
C LEU A 269 -16.98 5.29 -11.27
N LYS A 270 -17.85 5.74 -12.18
CA LYS A 270 -17.71 5.49 -13.62
C LYS A 270 -16.44 6.14 -14.19
N GLU A 271 -16.14 7.38 -13.79
CA GLU A 271 -14.88 8.06 -14.16
C GLU A 271 -13.65 7.29 -13.63
N PHE A 272 -13.63 6.93 -12.34
CA PHE A 272 -12.55 6.13 -11.75
C PHE A 272 -12.38 4.78 -12.47
N LYS A 273 -13.48 4.08 -12.79
CA LYS A 273 -13.43 2.81 -13.52
C LYS A 273 -12.72 2.97 -14.86
N VAL A 274 -13.09 3.97 -15.65
CA VAL A 274 -12.49 4.20 -16.98
C VAL A 274 -11.03 4.61 -16.88
N ILE A 275 -10.68 5.50 -15.94
CA ILE A 275 -9.28 5.87 -15.67
C ILE A 275 -8.46 4.64 -15.29
N GLY A 276 -9.00 3.78 -14.42
CA GLY A 276 -8.35 2.55 -14.01
C GLY A 276 -8.16 1.56 -15.16
N GLN A 277 -9.13 1.43 -16.07
CA GLN A 277 -9.02 0.60 -17.28
C GLN A 277 -7.92 1.08 -18.24
N VAL A 278 -7.65 2.38 -18.28
CA VAL A 278 -6.50 2.92 -19.03
C VAL A 278 -5.20 2.50 -18.36
N PHE A 279 -5.06 2.72 -17.06
CA PHE A 279 -3.85 2.36 -16.31
C PHE A 279 -3.60 0.86 -16.29
N SER A 280 -4.64 0.03 -16.28
CA SER A 280 -4.54 -1.43 -16.27
C SER A 280 -4.42 -2.05 -17.66
N SER A 281 -4.22 -1.26 -18.71
CA SER A 281 -3.97 -1.81 -20.05
C SER A 281 -2.55 -2.37 -20.15
N SER A 282 -2.39 -3.54 -20.79
CA SER A 282 -1.06 -4.11 -21.09
C SER A 282 -0.17 -3.15 -21.88
N VAL A 283 -0.76 -2.32 -22.74
CA VAL A 283 -0.06 -1.29 -23.54
C VAL A 283 0.61 -0.26 -22.62
N TYR A 284 -0.03 0.07 -21.50
CA TYR A 284 0.47 1.04 -20.54
C TYR A 284 1.74 0.54 -19.83
N TYR A 285 2.05 -0.75 -19.84
CA TYR A 285 3.24 -1.32 -19.20
C TYR A 285 4.38 -1.62 -20.18
N ASN A 286 4.41 -0.96 -21.34
CA ASN A 286 5.44 -1.17 -22.34
C ASN A 286 6.83 -0.65 -21.89
N SER A 287 7.84 -1.53 -21.87
CA SER A 287 9.20 -1.21 -21.41
C SER A 287 9.96 -0.21 -22.29
N ASN A 288 9.49 0.07 -23.51
CA ASN A 288 10.12 1.04 -24.41
C ASN A 288 9.74 2.49 -24.09
N VAL A 289 8.65 2.69 -23.35
CA VAL A 289 8.18 4.02 -22.90
C VAL A 289 8.65 4.30 -21.48
N TRP A 290 8.61 3.26 -20.65
CA TRP A 290 8.61 3.39 -19.21
C TRP A 290 9.85 2.75 -18.59
N PRO A 291 10.57 3.43 -17.68
CA PRO A 291 11.63 2.81 -16.91
C PRO A 291 11.12 1.63 -16.08
N ARG A 292 12.01 0.69 -15.77
CA ARG A 292 11.66 -0.49 -14.95
C ARG A 292 11.14 -0.11 -13.57
N LYS A 293 11.66 0.97 -12.99
CA LYS A 293 11.22 1.55 -11.72
C LYS A 293 10.58 2.92 -11.93
N PHE A 294 9.47 3.17 -11.24
CA PHE A 294 8.83 4.48 -11.13
C PHE A 294 8.73 4.86 -9.67
N ASP A 295 9.29 6.01 -9.30
CA ASP A 295 9.10 6.54 -7.94
C ASP A 295 7.75 7.26 -7.80
N ASN A 296 7.22 7.83 -8.90
CA ASN A 296 5.98 8.62 -8.94
C ASN A 296 4.97 8.05 -9.95
N SER A 297 4.30 6.94 -9.62
CA SER A 297 3.27 6.39 -10.51
C SER A 297 1.88 7.04 -10.27
N PRO A 298 1.18 7.51 -11.32
CA PRO A 298 -0.17 8.04 -11.25
C PRO A 298 -1.16 7.04 -10.64
N TRP A 299 -1.04 5.76 -11.02
CA TRP A 299 -1.94 4.72 -10.51
C TRP A 299 -1.76 4.48 -9.01
N SER A 300 -0.59 4.75 -8.43
CA SER A 300 -0.40 4.72 -6.96
C SER A 300 -1.32 5.76 -6.29
N GLN A 301 -1.32 7.02 -6.77
CA GLN A 301 -2.22 8.05 -6.25
C GLN A 301 -3.71 7.72 -6.51
N TYR A 302 -4.02 7.15 -7.66
CA TYR A 302 -5.37 6.64 -7.98
C TYR A 302 -5.85 5.60 -6.95
N PHE A 303 -5.03 4.59 -6.66
CA PHE A 303 -5.39 3.54 -5.70
C PHE A 303 -5.47 4.06 -4.28
N ARG A 304 -4.58 4.96 -3.87
CA ARG A 304 -4.67 5.62 -2.55
C ARG A 304 -5.95 6.45 -2.41
N SER A 305 -6.37 7.13 -3.47
CA SER A 305 -7.63 7.87 -3.50
C SER A 305 -8.83 6.93 -3.28
N LEU A 306 -8.87 5.81 -4.01
CA LEU A 306 -9.92 4.81 -3.86
C LEU A 306 -9.87 4.13 -2.48
N PHE A 307 -8.69 3.85 -1.94
CA PHE A 307 -8.53 3.31 -0.59
C PHE A 307 -9.15 4.24 0.45
N ASN A 308 -8.90 5.55 0.36
CA ASN A 308 -9.56 6.53 1.22
C ASN A 308 -11.07 6.53 1.04
N ILE A 309 -11.56 6.54 -0.21
CA ILE A 309 -12.99 6.54 -0.51
C ILE A 309 -13.68 5.32 0.10
N TYR A 310 -13.14 4.12 -0.06
CA TYR A 310 -13.78 2.90 0.45
C TYR A 310 -13.67 2.73 1.96
N ASN A 311 -12.59 3.19 2.60
CA ASN A 311 -12.39 3.02 4.04
C ASN A 311 -12.95 4.16 4.90
N LEU A 312 -13.13 5.35 4.35
CA LEU A 312 -13.58 6.53 5.10
C LEU A 312 -15.05 6.90 4.83
N SER A 313 -15.69 6.28 3.83
CA SER A 313 -17.10 6.53 3.51
C SER A 313 -18.06 5.94 4.55
N ASN A 314 -19.25 6.54 4.65
CA ASN A 314 -20.31 6.07 5.56
C ASN A 314 -21.07 4.86 5.00
N ALA A 315 -21.90 4.23 5.83
CA ALA A 315 -22.65 3.04 5.45
C ALA A 315 -23.62 3.23 4.26
N LYS A 316 -24.22 4.41 4.08
CA LYS A 316 -25.12 4.70 2.95
C LYS A 316 -24.37 4.72 1.62
N SER A 317 -23.18 5.31 1.63
CA SER A 317 -22.26 5.35 0.50
C SER A 317 -21.80 3.95 0.05
N MET A 318 -21.74 2.99 0.97
CA MET A 318 -21.29 1.62 0.66
C MET A 318 -22.20 0.90 -0.34
N GLU A 319 -23.49 1.22 -0.38
CA GLU A 319 -24.42 0.63 -1.36
C GLU A 319 -23.99 0.97 -2.80
N VAL A 320 -23.63 2.23 -3.04
CA VAL A 320 -23.15 2.70 -4.35
C VAL A 320 -21.77 2.13 -4.64
N LEU A 321 -20.85 2.21 -3.68
CA LEU A 321 -19.48 1.71 -3.83
C LEU A 321 -19.43 0.22 -4.16
N ASN A 322 -20.28 -0.59 -3.53
CA ASN A 322 -20.32 -2.04 -3.76
C ASN A 322 -20.62 -2.41 -5.21
N LYS A 323 -21.37 -1.58 -5.96
CA LYS A 323 -21.64 -1.80 -7.39
C LYS A 323 -20.36 -1.77 -8.25
N PHE A 324 -19.32 -1.07 -7.81
CA PHE A 324 -18.08 -0.86 -8.57
C PHE A 324 -16.88 -1.68 -8.09
N ARG A 325 -17.03 -2.45 -6.99
CA ARG A 325 -15.95 -3.31 -6.47
C ARG A 325 -15.40 -4.27 -7.51
N LYS A 326 -16.29 -4.93 -8.26
CA LYS A 326 -15.87 -5.97 -9.22
C LYS A 326 -14.92 -5.44 -10.30
N PRO A 327 -15.27 -4.39 -11.07
CA PRO A 327 -14.34 -3.76 -12.01
C PRO A 327 -13.03 -3.31 -11.37
N LEU A 328 -13.06 -2.74 -10.16
CA LEU A 328 -11.85 -2.27 -9.49
C LEU A 328 -10.90 -3.40 -9.09
N ILE A 329 -11.43 -4.53 -8.64
CA ILE A 329 -10.61 -5.71 -8.34
C ILE A 329 -9.95 -6.25 -9.61
N GLU A 330 -10.65 -6.23 -10.76
CA GLU A 330 -10.05 -6.60 -12.05
C GLU A 330 -8.91 -5.65 -12.43
N ILE A 331 -9.11 -4.33 -12.28
CA ILE A 331 -8.08 -3.30 -12.49
C ILE A 331 -6.86 -3.53 -11.59
N CYS A 332 -7.08 -3.78 -10.28
CA CYS A 332 -6.00 -4.10 -9.35
C CYS A 332 -5.24 -5.36 -9.77
N ALA A 333 -5.94 -6.43 -10.13
CA ALA A 333 -5.35 -7.69 -10.54
C ALA A 333 -4.49 -7.53 -11.80
N ASP A 334 -5.00 -6.80 -12.80
CA ASP A 334 -4.30 -6.49 -14.04
C ASP A 334 -3.02 -5.68 -13.77
N ILE A 335 -3.08 -4.63 -12.94
CA ILE A 335 -1.90 -3.83 -12.59
C ILE A 335 -0.83 -4.65 -11.86
N ILE A 336 -1.22 -5.49 -10.89
CA ILE A 336 -0.28 -6.39 -10.20
C ILE A 336 0.34 -7.37 -11.19
N ASN A 337 -0.47 -7.91 -12.10
CA ASN A 337 -0.05 -8.86 -13.12
C ASN A 337 0.97 -8.24 -14.09
N TYR A 338 0.74 -7.03 -14.59
CA TYR A 338 1.68 -6.36 -15.49
C TYR A 338 2.90 -5.78 -14.75
N GLY A 339 2.72 -5.30 -13.52
CA GLY A 339 3.79 -4.87 -12.64
C GLY A 339 4.80 -5.99 -12.34
N SER A 340 4.35 -7.25 -12.21
CA SER A 340 5.21 -8.41 -11.94
C SER A 340 6.32 -8.68 -12.96
N GLN A 341 6.21 -8.09 -14.17
CA GLN A 341 7.25 -8.13 -15.19
C GLN A 341 8.51 -7.35 -14.78
N TYR A 342 8.39 -6.45 -13.81
CA TYR A 342 9.45 -5.58 -13.33
C TYR A 342 9.76 -5.91 -11.87
N VAL A 343 10.94 -6.46 -11.59
CA VAL A 343 11.32 -6.94 -10.24
C VAL A 343 11.34 -5.81 -9.21
N GLU A 344 11.59 -4.58 -9.68
CA GLU A 344 11.65 -3.35 -8.90
C GLU A 344 10.26 -2.81 -8.52
N ARG A 345 9.17 -3.39 -9.05
CA ARG A 345 7.79 -2.96 -8.80
C ARG A 345 7.06 -3.97 -7.91
N GLN A 346 6.39 -3.47 -6.89
CA GLN A 346 5.58 -4.27 -5.96
C GLN A 346 4.08 -3.95 -6.06
N GLU A 347 3.71 -2.83 -6.70
CA GLU A 347 2.32 -2.37 -6.87
C GLU A 347 1.50 -2.40 -5.57
N GLN A 348 2.14 -2.08 -4.44
CA GLN A 348 1.60 -2.24 -3.09
C GLN A 348 0.29 -1.47 -2.86
N ASP A 349 0.11 -0.30 -3.48
CA ASP A 349 -1.12 0.47 -3.35
C ASP A 349 -2.34 -0.26 -3.95
N ALA A 350 -2.15 -1.05 -5.02
CA ALA A 350 -3.20 -1.91 -5.58
C ALA A 350 -3.52 -3.07 -4.63
N ILE A 351 -2.50 -3.67 -4.01
CA ILE A 351 -2.65 -4.74 -3.00
C ILE A 351 -3.39 -4.22 -1.77
N ASN A 352 -3.07 -3.01 -1.31
CA ASN A 352 -3.75 -2.36 -0.19
C ASN A 352 -5.25 -2.16 -0.47
N LEU A 353 -5.61 -1.76 -1.70
CA LEU A 353 -7.02 -1.65 -2.09
C LEU A 353 -7.70 -3.02 -2.17
N LEU A 354 -7.04 -4.06 -2.70
CA LEU A 354 -7.58 -5.42 -2.70
C LEU A 354 -7.81 -5.96 -1.29
N ALA A 355 -6.94 -5.64 -0.33
CA ALA A 355 -7.08 -6.04 1.06
C ALA A 355 -8.36 -5.46 1.72
N ALA A 356 -8.89 -4.35 1.19
CA ALA A 356 -10.18 -3.81 1.60
C ALA A 356 -11.40 -4.58 1.06
N PHE A 357 -11.20 -5.55 0.14
CA PHE A 357 -12.26 -6.32 -0.53
C PHE A 357 -12.17 -7.86 -0.34
N PRO A 358 -11.93 -8.40 0.87
CA PRO A 358 -11.57 -9.80 1.07
C PRO A 358 -12.62 -10.81 0.57
N ASP A 359 -13.91 -10.45 0.58
CA ASP A 359 -15.01 -11.37 0.21
C ASP A 359 -15.30 -11.43 -1.30
N HIS A 360 -14.67 -10.57 -2.09
CA HIS A 360 -14.96 -10.44 -3.53
C HIS A 360 -13.79 -10.86 -4.42
N ILE A 361 -12.59 -11.11 -3.89
CA ILE A 361 -11.40 -11.43 -4.70
C ILE A 361 -11.43 -12.84 -5.35
N ALA A 362 -12.49 -13.62 -5.12
CA ALA A 362 -12.67 -14.96 -5.68
C ALA A 362 -12.50 -15.02 -7.21
N PHE A 363 -12.96 -14.01 -7.94
CA PHE A 363 -12.94 -13.99 -9.40
C PHE A 363 -11.59 -13.58 -10.01
N ILE A 364 -10.59 -13.25 -9.19
CA ILE A 364 -9.20 -13.02 -9.68
C ILE A 364 -8.65 -14.32 -10.29
N ILE A 365 -8.99 -15.47 -9.69
CA ILE A 365 -8.48 -16.77 -10.11
C ILE A 365 -9.34 -17.31 -11.24
N LYS A 366 -8.90 -17.09 -12.48
CA LYS A 366 -9.63 -17.47 -13.70
C LYS A 366 -8.96 -18.67 -14.39
N LYS A 367 -9.78 -19.60 -14.87
CA LYS A 367 -9.32 -20.65 -15.78
C LYS A 367 -9.05 -20.01 -17.15
N VAL A 368 -7.87 -20.28 -17.71
CA VAL A 368 -7.47 -19.74 -19.01
C VAL A 368 -8.29 -20.41 -20.10
N GLN A 369 -9.11 -19.63 -20.80
CA GLN A 369 -10.00 -20.13 -21.86
C GLN A 369 -9.34 -20.09 -23.24
N SER A 370 -8.51 -19.09 -23.51
CA SER A 370 -7.84 -18.87 -24.80
C SER A 370 -6.37 -18.55 -24.58
N LYS A 371 -5.53 -18.98 -25.52
CA LYS A 371 -4.10 -18.66 -25.49
C LYS A 371 -3.91 -17.20 -25.94
N PRO A 372 -3.12 -16.39 -25.22
CA PRO A 372 -2.77 -15.05 -25.65
C PRO A 372 -2.05 -15.05 -27.01
N ILE A 373 -2.03 -13.89 -27.66
CA ILE A 373 -1.32 -13.69 -28.92
C ILE A 373 0.18 -13.97 -28.70
N LYS A 374 0.79 -14.73 -29.62
CA LYS A 374 2.21 -15.08 -29.52
C LYS A 374 3.10 -13.83 -29.51
N GLY A 375 4.00 -13.74 -28.54
CA GLY A 375 4.92 -12.62 -28.32
C GLY A 375 4.30 -11.44 -27.56
N SER A 376 3.04 -11.52 -27.12
CA SER A 376 2.45 -10.46 -26.30
C SER A 376 2.95 -10.51 -24.86
N ILE A 377 2.83 -9.38 -24.14
CA ILE A 377 3.10 -9.30 -22.70
C ILE A 377 2.25 -10.32 -21.93
N ASP A 378 1.01 -10.54 -22.36
CA ASP A 378 0.10 -11.52 -21.77
C ASP A 378 0.60 -12.96 -21.90
N GLU A 379 1.21 -13.34 -23.03
CA GLU A 379 1.79 -14.68 -23.20
C GLU A 379 2.99 -14.88 -22.26
N ILE A 380 3.92 -13.92 -22.27
CA ILE A 380 5.15 -13.97 -21.45
C ILE A 380 4.79 -14.07 -19.96
N ARG A 381 3.86 -13.21 -19.52
CA ARG A 381 3.35 -13.25 -18.16
C ARG A 381 2.68 -14.58 -17.85
N LEU A 382 1.78 -15.06 -18.71
CA LEU A 382 1.01 -16.26 -18.42
C LEU A 382 1.90 -17.51 -18.36
N GLN A 383 2.93 -17.62 -19.21
CA GLN A 383 3.89 -18.73 -19.19
C GLN A 383 4.55 -18.92 -17.82
N LYS A 384 4.81 -17.83 -17.09
CA LYS A 384 5.47 -17.85 -15.78
C LYS A 384 4.55 -18.27 -14.63
N HIS A 385 3.24 -18.05 -14.77
CA HIS A 385 2.28 -18.19 -13.66
C HIS A 385 1.11 -19.16 -13.95
N LEU A 386 1.14 -19.86 -15.08
CA LEU A 386 0.13 -20.85 -15.43
C LEU A 386 0.29 -22.10 -14.57
N TRP A 387 -0.75 -22.45 -13.81
CA TRP A 387 -0.76 -23.65 -13.00
C TRP A 387 -2.08 -24.38 -13.17
N ASN A 388 -2.05 -25.66 -13.60
CA ASN A 388 -3.22 -26.50 -13.86
C ASN A 388 -4.31 -25.83 -14.74
N GLY A 389 -3.90 -24.97 -15.68
CA GLY A 389 -4.82 -24.24 -16.56
C GLY A 389 -5.45 -22.98 -15.94
N PHE A 390 -5.01 -22.57 -14.75
CA PHE A 390 -5.43 -21.35 -14.07
C PHE A 390 -4.29 -20.32 -14.07
N ASP A 391 -4.66 -19.05 -14.14
CA ASP A 391 -3.72 -17.93 -14.02
C ASP A 391 -3.46 -17.62 -12.53
N MET A 392 -2.23 -17.86 -12.07
CA MET A 392 -1.81 -17.61 -10.69
C MET A 392 -0.92 -16.37 -10.53
N GLY A 393 -0.96 -15.44 -11.49
CA GLY A 393 -0.07 -14.26 -11.47
C GLY A 393 -0.18 -13.41 -10.19
N VAL A 394 -1.39 -13.12 -9.71
CA VAL A 394 -1.59 -12.34 -8.48
C VAL A 394 -1.09 -13.10 -7.23
N PRO A 395 -1.50 -14.35 -6.94
CA PRO A 395 -0.92 -15.12 -5.84
C PRO A 395 0.61 -15.24 -5.91
N PHE A 396 1.16 -15.49 -7.11
CA PHE A 396 2.59 -15.61 -7.32
C PHE A 396 3.34 -14.34 -6.91
N GLU A 397 2.89 -13.18 -7.40
CA GLU A 397 3.58 -11.92 -7.13
C GLU A 397 3.49 -11.54 -5.64
N ILE A 398 2.33 -11.75 -5.01
CA ILE A 398 2.17 -11.51 -3.56
C ILE A 398 3.10 -12.42 -2.74
N MET A 399 3.19 -13.72 -3.08
CA MET A 399 4.13 -14.63 -2.41
C MET A 399 5.59 -14.20 -2.60
N LYS A 400 5.96 -13.73 -3.80
CA LYS A 400 7.29 -13.17 -4.08
C LYS A 400 7.58 -11.91 -3.25
N ILE A 401 6.60 -11.01 -3.10
CA ILE A 401 6.74 -9.81 -2.26
C ILE A 401 6.97 -10.22 -0.79
N ILE A 402 6.16 -11.14 -0.26
CA ILE A 402 6.33 -11.66 1.10
C ILE A 402 7.72 -12.29 1.28
N ASP A 403 8.16 -13.09 0.31
CA ASP A 403 9.47 -13.76 0.35
C ASP A 403 10.64 -12.76 0.36
N ASN A 404 10.52 -11.67 -0.40
CA ASN A 404 11.52 -10.60 -0.48
C ASN A 404 11.59 -9.74 0.80
N ILE A 405 10.44 -9.50 1.45
CA ILE A 405 10.38 -8.71 2.69
C ILE A 405 10.98 -9.46 3.87
N LEU A 406 10.76 -10.78 3.94
CA LEU A 406 11.21 -11.62 5.04
C LEU A 406 12.61 -12.21 4.74
N PRO A 407 13.68 -11.78 5.44
CA PRO A 407 15.03 -12.28 5.17
C PRO A 407 15.15 -13.77 5.53
N PRO A 408 15.96 -14.57 4.82
CA PRO A 408 16.23 -15.95 5.24
C PRO A 408 17.08 -15.95 6.52
N VAL A 409 16.89 -16.96 7.38
CA VAL A 409 17.79 -17.25 8.51
C VAL A 409 18.29 -18.67 8.32
N ILE A 410 19.60 -18.84 8.25
CA ILE A 410 20.23 -20.11 7.84
C ILE A 410 20.86 -20.83 9.05
N ASP A 411 21.12 -20.11 10.14
CA ASP A 411 21.67 -20.64 11.38
C ASP A 411 20.97 -20.02 12.62
N ASP A 412 21.12 -20.67 13.77
CA ASP A 412 20.54 -20.20 15.05
C ASP A 412 21.20 -18.90 15.54
N GLU A 413 22.44 -18.60 15.16
CA GLU A 413 23.19 -17.44 15.67
C GLU A 413 22.74 -16.11 15.04
N GLN A 414 22.33 -16.11 13.77
CA GLN A 414 21.82 -14.92 13.06
C GLN A 414 20.51 -14.37 13.62
N THR A 415 19.76 -15.15 14.41
CA THR A 415 18.51 -14.67 15.03
C THR A 415 18.72 -13.50 15.99
N LYS A 416 19.94 -13.29 16.50
CA LYS A 416 20.26 -12.26 17.50
C LYS A 416 20.50 -10.85 16.94
N ASN A 417 20.75 -10.70 15.65
CA ASN A 417 21.03 -9.39 15.00
C ASN A 417 19.95 -9.02 13.97
N TYR A 418 18.67 -9.13 14.34
CA TYR A 418 17.59 -8.74 13.43
C TYR A 418 17.53 -7.21 13.29
N ILE A 419 17.98 -6.70 12.14
CA ILE A 419 17.75 -5.31 11.77
C ILE A 419 16.29 -5.19 11.37
N TYR A 420 15.54 -4.34 12.07
CA TYR A 420 14.15 -4.05 11.73
C TYR A 420 14.04 -3.62 10.26
N ASN A 421 13.31 -4.41 9.46
CA ASN A 421 12.99 -4.08 8.09
C ASN A 421 11.66 -3.31 8.07
N PRO A 422 11.64 -2.00 7.76
CA PRO A 422 10.40 -1.22 7.74
C PRO A 422 9.38 -1.73 6.71
N LEU A 423 9.81 -2.52 5.71
CA LEU A 423 8.91 -3.12 4.73
C LEU A 423 7.98 -4.18 5.34
N VAL A 424 8.24 -4.65 6.56
CA VAL A 424 7.39 -5.61 7.26
C VAL A 424 5.99 -5.05 7.52
N GLU A 425 5.84 -3.72 7.61
CA GLU A 425 4.54 -3.03 7.70
C GLU A 425 3.65 -3.26 6.47
N LEU A 426 4.21 -3.71 5.35
CA LEU A 426 3.46 -4.02 4.12
C LEU A 426 2.84 -5.42 4.14
N LEU A 427 3.32 -6.32 5.01
CA LEU A 427 2.88 -7.72 5.05
C LEU A 427 1.39 -7.92 5.37
N PRO A 428 0.74 -7.14 6.27
CA PRO A 428 -0.67 -7.36 6.60
C PRO A 428 -1.60 -7.33 5.38
N ALA A 429 -1.43 -6.35 4.48
CA ALA A 429 -2.23 -6.28 3.26
C ALA A 429 -1.96 -7.46 2.32
N ASN A 430 -0.68 -7.81 2.13
CA ASN A 430 -0.27 -8.95 1.30
C ASN A 430 -0.86 -10.27 1.81
N LEU A 431 -0.72 -10.55 3.12
CA LEU A 431 -1.25 -11.76 3.74
C LEU A 431 -2.79 -11.78 3.69
N THR A 432 -3.45 -10.66 3.93
CA THR A 432 -4.93 -10.55 3.88
C THR A 432 -5.46 -10.93 2.50
N VAL A 433 -4.86 -10.41 1.42
CA VAL A 433 -5.26 -10.77 0.05
C VAL A 433 -5.00 -12.25 -0.22
N LEU A 434 -3.82 -12.77 0.14
CA LEU A 434 -3.48 -14.18 -0.08
C LEU A 434 -4.42 -15.14 0.69
N ILE A 435 -4.77 -14.79 1.93
CA ILE A 435 -5.76 -15.49 2.76
C ILE A 435 -7.12 -15.49 2.06
N GLY A 436 -7.60 -14.33 1.61
CA GLY A 436 -8.89 -14.23 0.94
C GLY A 436 -8.95 -15.03 -0.37
N LEU A 437 -7.85 -15.06 -1.14
CA LEU A 437 -7.72 -15.88 -2.35
C LEU A 437 -7.77 -17.38 -2.01
N CYS A 438 -7.03 -17.81 -0.99
CA CYS A 438 -6.99 -19.22 -0.55
C CYS A 438 -8.32 -19.69 0.07
N ARG A 439 -9.09 -18.78 0.67
CA ARG A 439 -10.45 -19.05 1.17
C ARG A 439 -11.44 -19.22 0.02
N SER A 440 -11.32 -18.37 -0.99
CA SER A 440 -12.30 -18.25 -2.06
C SER A 440 -12.08 -19.22 -3.22
N SER A 441 -10.83 -19.65 -3.47
CA SER A 441 -10.47 -20.56 -4.56
C SER A 441 -9.67 -21.76 -4.04
N LYS A 442 -10.17 -22.97 -4.32
CA LYS A 442 -9.45 -24.21 -4.00
C LYS A 442 -8.16 -24.33 -4.80
N GLU A 443 -8.15 -23.83 -6.03
CA GLU A 443 -7.00 -23.85 -6.94
C GLU A 443 -5.89 -22.92 -6.42
N ALA A 444 -6.22 -21.69 -6.04
CA ALA A 444 -5.26 -20.78 -5.43
C ALA A 444 -4.69 -21.35 -4.14
N ARG A 445 -5.53 -21.95 -3.28
CA ARG A 445 -5.07 -22.60 -2.04
C ARG A 445 -4.09 -23.74 -2.34
N ARG A 446 -4.40 -24.61 -3.32
CA ARG A 446 -3.51 -25.73 -3.71
C ARG A 446 -2.18 -25.22 -4.26
N TYR A 447 -2.22 -24.24 -5.16
CA TYR A 447 -1.03 -23.60 -5.70
C TYR A 447 -0.14 -22.99 -4.60
N CYS A 448 -0.73 -22.18 -3.71
CA CYS A 448 -0.01 -21.59 -2.59
C CYS A 448 0.53 -22.66 -1.62
N ARG A 449 -0.22 -23.76 -1.41
CA ARG A 449 0.21 -24.88 -0.57
C ARG A 449 1.40 -25.63 -1.18
N GLU A 450 1.43 -25.86 -2.49
CA GLU A 450 2.57 -26.50 -3.16
C GLU A 450 3.86 -25.68 -3.01
N ILE A 451 3.76 -24.36 -3.04
CA ILE A 451 4.91 -23.45 -2.93
C ILE A 451 5.31 -23.20 -1.47
N ILE A 452 4.36 -22.90 -0.59
CA ILE A 452 4.64 -22.47 0.78
C ILE A 452 4.93 -23.66 1.69
N LEU A 453 4.17 -24.76 1.60
CA LEU A 453 4.31 -25.91 2.49
C LEU A 453 4.55 -27.21 1.70
N PRO A 454 5.55 -27.33 0.81
CA PRO A 454 5.75 -28.54 0.02
C PRO A 454 5.78 -29.82 0.87
N PRO A 455 5.49 -31.01 0.30
CA PRO A 455 5.61 -32.28 1.01
C PRO A 455 6.95 -32.37 1.75
N LEU A 456 6.90 -32.69 3.06
CA LEU A 456 8.12 -32.71 3.88
C LEU A 456 9.03 -33.84 3.41
N THR A 457 10.33 -33.59 3.46
CA THR A 457 11.40 -34.58 3.24
C THR A 457 12.11 -34.90 4.56
N SER A 458 12.90 -35.97 4.57
CA SER A 458 13.78 -36.32 5.71
C SER A 458 14.76 -35.21 6.10
N LYS A 459 15.15 -34.35 5.14
CA LYS A 459 16.06 -33.21 5.37
C LYS A 459 15.37 -32.04 6.06
N ASP A 460 14.08 -31.83 5.79
CA ASP A 460 13.31 -30.71 6.32
C ASP A 460 13.14 -30.74 7.84
N VAL A 461 13.22 -31.94 8.43
CA VAL A 461 13.05 -32.18 9.86
C VAL A 461 14.36 -32.34 10.63
N GLN A 462 15.51 -32.11 10.00
CA GLN A 462 16.81 -32.14 10.69
C GLN A 462 17.11 -30.85 11.48
N GLN A 463 16.32 -29.80 11.24
CA GLN A 463 16.45 -28.48 11.85
C GLN A 463 15.07 -27.93 12.22
N ARG A 464 15.05 -26.92 13.07
CA ARG A 464 13.81 -26.26 13.49
C ARG A 464 13.02 -25.71 12.29
N PRO A 465 11.68 -25.77 12.32
CA PRO A 465 10.86 -25.39 11.19
C PRO A 465 10.87 -23.87 10.89
N ASP A 466 11.30 -23.02 11.81
CA ASP A 466 11.49 -21.57 11.63
C ASP A 466 12.87 -21.18 11.03
N ILE A 467 13.77 -22.15 10.86
CA ILE A 467 15.10 -21.96 10.25
C ILE A 467 15.07 -22.46 8.80
N GLY A 468 15.52 -21.61 7.87
CA GLY A 468 15.61 -21.94 6.47
C GLY A 468 15.35 -20.75 5.55
N LYS A 469 15.38 -21.05 4.25
CA LYS A 469 15.22 -20.06 3.17
C LYS A 469 13.79 -20.03 2.61
N GLY A 470 13.00 -21.08 2.83
CA GLY A 470 11.68 -21.21 2.24
C GLY A 470 10.63 -20.31 2.89
N LEU A 471 9.55 -20.03 2.16
CA LEU A 471 8.40 -19.30 2.67
C LEU A 471 7.80 -19.95 3.93
N ARG A 472 7.78 -21.29 4.03
CA ARG A 472 7.43 -22.03 5.26
C ARG A 472 8.16 -21.45 6.47
N ASN A 473 9.48 -21.43 6.42
CA ASN A 473 10.33 -21.07 7.55
C ASN A 473 10.14 -19.61 7.94
N LYS A 474 10.15 -18.73 6.92
CA LYS A 474 9.95 -17.29 7.08
C LYS A 474 8.60 -16.95 7.72
N LEU A 475 7.51 -17.60 7.29
CA LEU A 475 6.17 -17.40 7.83
C LEU A 475 6.05 -17.94 9.27
N ILE A 476 6.64 -19.10 9.57
CA ILE A 476 6.62 -19.65 10.94
C ILE A 476 7.36 -18.72 11.89
N ARG A 477 8.53 -18.20 11.49
CA ARG A 477 9.28 -17.24 12.30
C ARG A 477 8.48 -15.95 12.56
N LEU A 478 7.71 -15.50 11.58
CA LEU A 478 6.83 -14.33 11.74
C LEU A 478 5.76 -14.55 12.81
N ILE A 479 5.26 -15.78 13.01
CA ILE A 479 4.30 -16.11 14.08
C ILE A 479 4.91 -15.87 15.46
N SER A 480 6.21 -16.11 15.61
CA SER A 480 6.95 -15.92 16.86
C SER A 480 7.34 -14.46 17.13
N GLN A 481 6.98 -13.52 16.25
CA GLN A 481 7.28 -12.09 16.36
C GLN A 481 5.99 -11.26 16.58
N PRO A 482 5.47 -11.18 17.83
CA PRO A 482 4.11 -10.71 18.13
C PRO A 482 3.86 -9.18 17.97
N GLU A 483 4.76 -8.44 17.32
CA GLU A 483 4.74 -6.97 17.29
C GLU A 483 4.06 -6.39 16.04
N LEU A 484 3.65 -7.22 15.07
CA LEU A 484 3.46 -6.75 13.68
C LEU A 484 2.07 -6.96 13.06
N GLN A 485 1.06 -7.47 13.78
CA GLN A 485 -0.25 -7.96 13.26
C GLN A 485 -0.15 -9.08 12.20
N ALA A 486 0.96 -9.13 11.46
CA ALA A 486 1.30 -10.11 10.44
C ALA A 486 1.59 -11.50 11.02
N ASP A 487 1.89 -11.60 12.33
CA ASP A 487 2.02 -12.85 13.08
C ASP A 487 0.71 -13.66 13.01
N ARG A 488 -0.42 -13.03 13.35
CA ARG A 488 -1.75 -13.66 13.33
C ARG A 488 -2.16 -14.03 11.93
N LEU A 489 -1.93 -13.14 10.95
CA LEU A 489 -2.25 -13.39 9.55
C LEU A 489 -1.38 -14.51 8.96
N SER A 490 -0.10 -14.60 9.34
CA SER A 490 0.78 -15.70 8.94
C SER A 490 0.24 -17.05 9.46
N ALA A 491 -0.11 -17.09 10.75
CA ALA A 491 -0.67 -18.28 11.39
C ALA A 491 -2.00 -18.70 10.74
N GLU A 492 -2.87 -17.74 10.44
CA GLU A 492 -4.14 -17.94 9.74
C GLU A 492 -3.95 -18.48 8.32
N LEU A 493 -2.99 -17.93 7.56
CA LEU A 493 -2.64 -18.39 6.22
C LEU A 493 -2.18 -19.86 6.27
N LEU A 494 -1.22 -20.20 7.13
CA LEU A 494 -0.72 -21.57 7.26
C LEU A 494 -1.85 -22.55 7.63
N PHE A 495 -2.74 -22.15 8.54
CA PHE A 495 -3.87 -22.98 8.93
C PHE A 495 -4.86 -23.19 7.78
N ILE A 496 -5.12 -22.18 6.95
CA ILE A 496 -5.95 -22.30 5.74
C ILE A 496 -5.31 -23.25 4.72
N LEU A 497 -4.01 -23.14 4.48
CA LEU A 497 -3.27 -24.04 3.58
C LEU A 497 -3.33 -25.50 4.07
N CYS A 498 -3.34 -25.70 5.39
CA CYS A 498 -3.55 -26.99 6.03
C CYS A 498 -5.02 -27.44 6.09
N LYS A 499 -5.92 -26.84 5.30
CA LYS A 499 -7.37 -27.13 5.28
C LYS A 499 -8.03 -27.03 6.66
N LYS A 500 -7.52 -26.16 7.53
CA LYS A 500 -7.92 -26.03 8.95
C LYS A 500 -7.78 -27.35 9.75
N SER A 501 -6.84 -28.21 9.39
CA SER A 501 -6.49 -29.43 10.13
C SER A 501 -5.37 -29.14 11.13
N VAL A 502 -5.66 -29.34 12.42
CA VAL A 502 -4.69 -29.14 13.52
C VAL A 502 -3.51 -30.11 13.40
N PRO A 503 -3.71 -31.42 13.16
CA PRO A 503 -2.59 -32.35 12.95
C PRO A 503 -1.68 -31.95 11.78
N ARG A 504 -2.25 -31.51 10.65
CA ARG A 504 -1.43 -31.02 9.51
C ARG A 504 -0.66 -29.76 9.85
N LEU A 505 -1.26 -28.83 10.59
CA LEU A 505 -0.56 -27.62 11.01
C LEU A 505 0.65 -27.97 11.89
N ILE A 506 0.45 -28.79 12.93
CA ILE A 506 1.51 -29.24 13.85
C ILE A 506 2.64 -29.92 13.09
N LYS A 507 2.32 -30.77 12.10
CA LYS A 507 3.35 -31.42 11.26
C LYS A 507 4.29 -30.41 10.58
N TYR A 508 3.76 -29.31 10.06
CA TYR A 508 4.55 -28.32 9.33
C TYR A 508 5.23 -27.28 10.23
N THR A 509 4.64 -26.97 11.38
CA THR A 509 5.08 -25.84 12.22
C THR A 509 5.74 -26.26 13.53
N GLY A 510 5.50 -27.47 14.01
CA GLY A 510 5.67 -27.84 15.41
C GLY A 510 4.59 -27.21 16.30
N LEU A 511 4.16 -27.91 17.35
CA LEU A 511 3.14 -27.41 18.28
C LEU A 511 3.58 -26.13 18.97
N GLY A 512 4.85 -25.99 19.33
CA GLY A 512 5.36 -24.80 20.03
C GLY A 512 5.12 -23.49 19.27
N ASN A 513 5.30 -23.49 17.95
CA ASN A 513 5.12 -22.30 17.13
C ASN A 513 3.65 -21.97 16.87
N CYS A 514 2.74 -22.96 16.84
CA CYS A 514 1.32 -22.75 16.58
C CYS A 514 0.44 -22.76 17.84
N ALA A 515 0.98 -23.07 19.03
CA ALA A 515 0.22 -23.20 20.27
C ALA A 515 -0.60 -21.94 20.59
N GLY A 516 0.00 -20.75 20.41
CA GLY A 516 -0.70 -19.48 20.62
C GLY A 516 -1.90 -19.30 19.70
N LEU A 517 -1.79 -19.67 18.42
CA LEU A 517 -2.91 -19.65 17.48
C LEU A 517 -4.01 -20.62 17.92
N LEU A 518 -3.65 -21.85 18.27
CA LEU A 518 -4.60 -22.89 18.67
C LEU A 518 -5.34 -22.50 19.95
N ALA A 519 -4.64 -21.92 20.94
CA ALA A 519 -5.23 -21.41 22.17
C ALA A 519 -6.24 -20.29 21.87
N ASN A 520 -5.84 -19.27 21.12
CA ASN A 520 -6.71 -18.14 20.75
C ASN A 520 -7.92 -18.56 19.89
N SER A 521 -7.82 -19.68 19.18
CA SER A 521 -8.89 -20.21 18.33
C SER A 521 -9.79 -21.23 19.02
N GLY A 522 -9.52 -21.60 20.29
CA GLY A 522 -10.25 -22.65 21.01
C GLY A 522 -10.05 -24.05 20.40
N LEU A 523 -8.87 -24.32 19.83
CA LEU A 523 -8.57 -25.56 19.10
C LEU A 523 -7.57 -26.46 19.83
N LEU A 524 -7.21 -26.17 21.09
CA LEU A 524 -6.26 -27.00 21.85
C LEU A 524 -6.79 -28.41 22.11
N GLY A 525 -8.11 -28.55 22.31
CA GLY A 525 -8.75 -29.87 22.45
C GLY A 525 -8.63 -30.76 21.21
N LYS A 526 -8.21 -30.21 20.06
CA LYS A 526 -8.06 -30.93 18.78
C LYS A 526 -6.65 -31.40 18.49
N ILE A 527 -5.70 -31.20 19.39
CA ILE A 527 -4.30 -31.63 19.21
C ILE A 527 -4.21 -33.15 19.02
N ASN A 528 -5.08 -33.90 19.71
CA ASN A 528 -5.13 -35.36 19.67
C ASN A 528 -6.13 -35.91 18.63
N GLU A 529 -6.67 -35.08 17.72
CA GLU A 529 -7.53 -35.57 16.64
C GLU A 529 -6.75 -36.54 15.74
N GLN A 530 -7.36 -37.68 15.43
CA GLN A 530 -6.77 -38.65 14.50
C GLN A 530 -6.61 -38.04 13.10
N LYS A 531 -5.50 -38.37 12.44
CA LYS A 531 -5.26 -38.00 11.04
C LYS A 531 -6.39 -38.57 10.18
N ARG A 532 -7.01 -37.73 9.34
CA ARG A 532 -7.98 -38.20 8.34
C ARG A 532 -7.22 -38.79 7.14
N ASP A 533 -7.78 -39.77 6.47
CA ASP A 533 -7.14 -40.39 5.29
C ASP A 533 -6.82 -39.37 4.18
N SER A 534 -7.62 -38.31 4.05
CA SER A 534 -7.38 -37.19 3.12
C SER A 534 -6.20 -36.28 3.46
N ASP A 535 -5.52 -36.53 4.59
CA ASP A 535 -4.43 -35.72 5.11
C ASP A 535 -3.05 -36.29 4.67
N SER A 536 -2.97 -37.59 4.37
CA SER A 536 -1.71 -38.30 4.08
C SER A 536 -1.29 -38.28 2.61
N GLU A 537 -2.24 -38.34 1.66
CA GLU A 537 -1.93 -38.55 0.23
C GLU A 537 -1.20 -37.37 -0.48
N ASP A 538 -1.21 -36.17 0.09
CA ASP A 538 -0.77 -34.92 -0.60
C ASP A 538 0.37 -34.18 0.14
N SER A 539 0.99 -34.79 1.17
CA SER A 539 1.87 -34.05 2.08
C SER A 539 3.14 -34.77 2.55
N GLU A 540 3.35 -36.01 2.14
CA GLU A 540 4.45 -36.84 2.64
C GLU A 540 5.25 -37.44 1.48
N THR A 541 6.56 -37.42 1.64
CA THR A 541 7.49 -38.18 0.80
C THR A 541 7.82 -39.51 1.48
N GLU A 542 8.21 -40.52 0.70
CA GLU A 542 8.55 -41.84 1.25
C GLU A 542 9.72 -41.77 2.23
N ASP A 543 10.69 -40.86 2.02
CA ASP A 543 11.80 -40.67 2.95
C ASP A 543 11.37 -39.96 4.24
N TYR A 544 10.39 -39.05 4.22
CA TYR A 544 9.84 -38.48 5.45
C TYR A 544 9.12 -39.52 6.31
N LYS A 545 8.31 -40.41 5.71
CA LYS A 545 7.60 -41.47 6.44
C LYS A 545 8.55 -42.36 7.26
N SER A 546 9.77 -42.57 6.77
CA SER A 546 10.78 -43.38 7.47
C SER A 546 11.29 -42.74 8.77
N VAL A 547 11.24 -41.41 8.88
CA VAL A 547 11.75 -40.65 10.03
C VAL A 547 10.65 -39.97 10.84
N GLU A 548 9.39 -40.10 10.45
CA GLU A 548 8.25 -39.43 11.09
C GLU A 548 8.18 -39.70 12.59
N ASN A 549 8.37 -40.97 13.00
CA ASN A 549 8.33 -41.38 14.41
C ASN A 549 9.48 -40.78 15.26
N GLN A 550 10.51 -40.23 14.63
CA GLN A 550 11.65 -39.61 15.30
C GLN A 550 11.47 -38.09 15.49
N VAL A 551 10.50 -37.48 14.82
CA VAL A 551 10.24 -36.03 14.88
C VAL A 551 9.53 -35.71 16.19
N ASN A 552 10.08 -34.78 16.98
CA ASN A 552 9.38 -34.31 18.16
C ASN A 552 8.18 -33.44 17.73
N PRO A 553 6.92 -33.78 18.10
CA PRO A 553 5.74 -33.03 17.69
C PRO A 553 5.67 -31.62 18.28
N VAL A 554 6.36 -31.37 19.41
CA VAL A 554 6.41 -30.05 20.04
C VAL A 554 7.30 -29.11 19.25
N THR A 555 8.50 -29.56 18.90
CA THR A 555 9.52 -28.72 18.25
C THR A 555 9.45 -28.77 16.73
N GLY A 556 8.87 -29.83 16.16
CA GLY A 556 8.75 -30.06 14.72
C GLY A 556 10.04 -30.52 14.03
N TYR A 557 11.06 -30.95 14.79
CA TYR A 557 12.33 -31.44 14.24
C TYR A 557 12.91 -32.61 15.06
N ILE A 558 13.90 -33.30 14.47
CA ILE A 558 14.63 -34.40 15.09
C ILE A 558 15.75 -33.81 15.95
N GLU A 559 15.65 -34.00 17.26
CA GLU A 559 16.64 -33.52 18.22
C GLU A 559 17.96 -34.29 18.05
N LYS A 560 19.07 -33.57 17.80
CA LYS A 560 20.40 -34.16 17.59
C LYS A 560 20.99 -34.78 18.86
N GLN A 561 20.49 -34.39 20.02
CA GLN A 561 20.91 -34.96 21.30
C GLN A 561 19.95 -36.09 21.65
N SER A 562 20.49 -37.30 21.85
CA SER A 562 19.73 -38.35 22.53
C SER A 562 19.32 -37.79 23.89
N LYS A 563 18.02 -37.79 24.18
CA LYS A 563 17.55 -37.53 25.55
C LYS A 563 18.23 -38.57 26.43
N THR A 564 19.27 -38.18 27.18
CA THR A 564 19.81 -39.01 28.25
C THR A 564 18.63 -39.30 29.15
N ASN A 565 18.24 -40.57 29.25
CA ASN A 565 17.04 -40.92 29.98
C ASN A 565 17.36 -40.74 31.46
N ILE A 566 16.98 -39.58 32.02
CA ILE A 566 17.33 -39.17 33.40
C ILE A 566 16.87 -40.22 34.42
N PHE A 567 15.87 -41.01 34.04
CA PHE A 567 15.26 -42.08 34.82
C PHE A 567 16.00 -43.43 34.78
N GLU A 568 17.00 -43.62 33.90
CA GLU A 568 17.73 -44.91 33.78
C GLU A 568 18.49 -45.29 35.07
N ASN A 569 18.87 -44.31 35.89
CA ASN A 569 19.60 -44.54 37.14
C ASN A 569 18.75 -44.30 38.40
N MET A 570 17.42 -44.17 38.27
CA MET A 570 16.51 -43.96 39.41
C MET A 570 15.71 -45.23 39.69
N SER A 571 15.61 -45.62 40.97
CA SER A 571 14.66 -46.67 41.39
C SER A 571 13.21 -46.18 41.26
N GLU A 572 12.23 -47.09 41.18
CA GLU A 572 10.81 -46.73 41.15
C GLU A 572 10.40 -45.89 42.37
N GLU A 573 10.92 -46.23 43.55
CA GLU A 573 10.72 -45.45 44.78
C GLU A 573 11.26 -44.01 44.67
N GLN A 574 12.41 -43.83 44.01
CA GLN A 574 13.00 -42.51 43.78
C GLN A 574 12.19 -41.70 42.76
N LYS A 575 11.66 -42.35 41.71
CA LYS A 575 10.77 -41.71 40.75
C LYS A 575 9.50 -41.21 41.42
N GLU A 576 8.87 -42.04 42.26
CA GLU A 576 7.68 -41.68 43.02
C GLU A 576 7.96 -40.55 44.01
N TYR A 577 9.09 -40.62 44.74
CA TYR A 577 9.50 -39.57 45.67
C TYR A 577 9.68 -38.21 45.00
N GLU A 578 10.40 -38.15 43.87
CA GLU A 578 10.59 -36.90 43.13
C GLU A 578 9.28 -36.42 42.47
N ALA A 579 8.40 -37.30 42.03
CA ALA A 579 7.07 -36.93 41.51
C ALA A 579 6.18 -36.30 42.60
N ILE A 580 6.15 -36.88 43.81
CA ILE A 580 5.42 -36.32 44.96
C ILE A 580 5.99 -34.96 45.35
N LYS A 581 7.31 -34.84 45.39
CA LYS A 581 8.01 -33.59 45.69
C LYS A 581 7.70 -32.50 44.65
N LEU A 582 7.64 -32.86 43.37
CA LEU A 582 7.24 -31.96 42.28
C LEU A 582 5.78 -31.51 42.42
N ALA A 583 4.86 -32.44 42.69
CA ALA A 583 3.44 -32.13 42.90
C ALA A 583 3.25 -31.17 44.09
N ASN A 584 3.92 -31.42 45.21
CA ASN A 584 3.87 -30.55 46.40
C ASN A 584 4.46 -29.16 46.12
N ALA A 585 5.56 -29.07 45.37
CA ALA A 585 6.15 -27.80 44.98
C ALA A 585 5.20 -27.00 44.08
N LEU A 586 4.57 -27.65 43.10
CA LEU A 586 3.59 -27.03 42.21
C LEU A 586 2.35 -26.58 42.98
N HIS A 587 1.93 -27.33 44.02
CA HIS A 587 0.74 -26.99 44.83
C HIS A 587 0.99 -25.71 45.60
N LYS A 588 2.16 -25.64 46.23
CA LYS A 588 2.60 -24.46 46.95
C LYS A 588 2.71 -23.24 46.04
N MET A 589 3.17 -23.41 44.80
CA MET A 589 3.24 -22.31 43.82
C MET A 589 1.85 -21.85 43.36
N MET A 590 0.87 -22.77 43.24
CA MET A 590 -0.53 -22.43 42.95
C MET A 590 -1.19 -21.70 44.12
N ASP A 591 -1.01 -22.17 45.35
CA ASP A 591 -1.57 -21.54 46.56
C ASP A 591 -1.04 -20.12 46.78
N LEU A 592 0.25 -19.91 46.48
CA LEU A 592 0.89 -18.60 46.55
C LEU A 592 0.52 -17.67 45.38
N GLY A 593 -0.24 -18.15 44.40
CA GLY A 593 -0.61 -17.40 43.20
C GLY A 593 0.56 -17.08 42.26
N ILE A 594 1.71 -17.75 42.44
CA ILE A 594 2.91 -17.53 41.62
C ILE A 594 2.74 -18.16 40.23
N VAL A 595 2.08 -19.32 40.17
CA VAL A 595 1.83 -20.06 38.92
C VAL A 595 0.34 -20.39 38.82
N SER A 596 -0.24 -20.23 37.63
CA SER A 596 -1.60 -20.67 37.31
C SER A 596 -1.54 -21.60 36.10
N PRO A 597 -1.40 -22.92 36.31
CA PRO A 597 -1.40 -23.90 35.23
C PRO A 597 -2.69 -23.80 34.41
N ALA A 598 -2.58 -23.92 33.09
CA ALA A 598 -3.73 -23.88 32.20
C ALA A 598 -4.24 -25.30 31.89
N VAL A 599 -5.56 -25.49 31.92
CA VAL A 599 -6.27 -26.68 31.45
C VAL A 599 -7.22 -26.31 30.32
N ILE A 600 -7.54 -27.29 29.48
CA ILE A 600 -8.47 -27.09 28.36
C ILE A 600 -9.89 -27.06 28.92
N ASP A 601 -10.68 -26.05 28.53
CA ASP A 601 -12.09 -25.96 28.89
C ASP A 601 -12.99 -26.75 27.92
N GLU A 602 -14.28 -26.81 28.25
CA GLU A 602 -15.32 -27.49 27.46
C GLU A 602 -15.53 -26.86 26.07
N HIS A 603 -15.03 -25.65 25.84
CA HIS A 603 -15.07 -24.94 24.56
C HIS A 603 -13.75 -25.06 23.76
N GLY A 604 -12.76 -25.79 24.27
CA GLY A 604 -11.45 -26.00 23.65
C GLY A 604 -10.44 -24.87 23.86
N GLY A 605 -10.78 -23.86 24.68
CA GLY A 605 -9.91 -22.77 25.12
C GLY A 605 -9.11 -23.13 26.37
N THR A 606 -8.39 -22.15 26.94
CA THR A 606 -7.60 -22.33 28.17
C THR A 606 -8.27 -21.67 29.36
N ARG A 607 -8.39 -22.39 30.47
CA ARG A 607 -8.76 -21.85 31.80
C ARG A 607 -7.71 -22.21 32.84
N ALA A 608 -7.64 -21.47 33.94
CA ALA A 608 -6.78 -21.85 35.06
C ALA A 608 -7.27 -23.17 35.70
N ALA A 609 -6.33 -24.06 36.02
CA ALA A 609 -6.57 -25.26 36.80
C ALA A 609 -6.97 -24.86 38.23
N SER A 610 -8.02 -25.46 38.75
CA SER A 610 -8.45 -25.23 40.15
C SER A 610 -7.64 -26.06 41.16
N SER A 611 -7.03 -27.15 40.69
CA SER A 611 -6.22 -28.06 41.48
C SER A 611 -5.23 -28.79 40.58
N ILE A 612 -4.11 -29.24 41.16
CA ILE A 612 -3.13 -30.10 40.48
C ILE A 612 -3.76 -31.37 39.93
N MET A 613 -4.77 -31.90 40.64
CA MET A 613 -5.42 -33.12 40.21
C MET A 613 -6.05 -32.99 38.82
N GLU A 614 -6.43 -31.77 38.42
CA GLU A 614 -6.96 -31.50 37.08
C GLU A 614 -5.93 -31.72 35.97
N LEU A 615 -4.64 -31.60 36.27
CA LEU A 615 -3.54 -31.77 35.30
C LEU A 615 -3.28 -33.24 34.96
N VAL A 616 -3.83 -34.17 35.75
CA VAL A 616 -3.57 -35.62 35.66
C VAL A 616 -4.83 -36.40 35.22
N LYS A 617 -5.98 -35.72 35.07
CA LYS A 617 -7.30 -36.35 34.82
C LYS A 617 -7.38 -37.21 33.54
N ASP A 618 -6.59 -36.91 32.52
CA ASP A 618 -6.68 -37.56 31.20
C ASP A 618 -5.63 -38.65 30.96
N ILE A 619 -4.82 -39.00 31.97
CA ILE A 619 -3.84 -40.09 31.87
C ILE A 619 -4.58 -41.42 32.04
N LYS A 620 -4.72 -42.19 30.95
CA LYS A 620 -5.17 -43.58 31.05
C LYS A 620 -4.07 -44.40 31.74
N PRO A 621 -4.37 -45.18 32.79
CA PRO A 621 -3.39 -46.10 33.36
C PRO A 621 -2.96 -47.10 32.28
N GLU A 622 -1.66 -47.37 32.19
CA GLU A 622 -1.15 -48.45 31.34
C GLU A 622 -1.78 -49.78 31.80
N ASN A 623 -2.43 -50.49 30.86
CA ASN A 623 -2.87 -51.86 31.09
C ASN A 623 -1.61 -52.73 31.20
N ASN A 624 -1.16 -52.99 32.42
CA ASN A 624 -0.22 -54.06 32.69
C ASN A 624 -0.91 -55.39 32.32
N ASN A 625 -0.44 -56.04 31.25
CA ASN A 625 -0.78 -57.43 30.95
C ASN A 625 -0.30 -58.31 32.13
N PRO A 626 -1.18 -59.09 32.79
CA PRO A 626 -0.75 -60.05 33.78
C PRO A 626 -0.50 -61.38 33.06
N ASP A 627 0.69 -61.58 32.51
CA ASP A 627 1.12 -62.90 32.02
C ASP A 627 2.63 -63.06 32.22
N SER A 628 3.01 -63.60 33.37
CA SER A 628 4.01 -64.68 33.51
C SER A 628 4.45 -64.79 34.97
N ASP A 629 3.94 -65.80 35.68
CA ASP A 629 4.75 -66.60 36.60
C ASP A 629 4.03 -67.94 36.80
N SER A 630 4.35 -68.88 35.91
CA SER A 630 4.32 -70.30 36.19
C SER A 630 5.77 -70.75 36.39
N ASP A 631 6.17 -70.92 37.65
CA ASP A 631 6.78 -72.14 38.19
C ASP A 631 6.74 -72.13 39.73
#